data_AF-A0A3M0LC10-F1
#
_entry.id   AF-A0A3M0LC10-F1
#
_cell.length_a   1.000
_cell.length_b   1.000
_cell.length_c   1.000
_cell.angle_alpha   90.00
_cell.angle_beta   90.00
_cell.angle_gamma   90.00
#
_symmetry.space_group_name_H-M   'P 1'
#
loop_
_entity.id
_entity.type
_entity.pdbx_description
1 polymer ?
#
loop_
_entity_poly.entity_id
_entity_poly.type
_entity_poly.pdbx_seq_one_letter_code
_entity_poly.pdbx_strand_id
1 'polypeptide(L)'
;MDEEEQEQVTRAEEAPPYNQLSAEKTRYALFTDGSCRVIGMNQKWKAAVWSPTQQVAQATEGEGGSSQLAELKAVQLALDIAEREKWPKLYLYTDS
;
A
#
# COMPACT_ATOMS: atom_id res chain seq x y z
N MET A 1 24.42 3.53 -32.80
CA MET A 1 23.63 4.73 -32.51
C MET A 1 22.30 4.19 -32.10
N ASP A 2 22.11 4.01 -30.80
CA ASP A 2 20.82 3.75 -30.16
C ASP A 2 20.93 4.52 -28.84
N GLU A 3 20.68 5.83 -28.92
CA GLU A 3 20.51 6.68 -27.76
C GLU A 3 19.11 6.33 -27.21
N GLU A 4 19.04 5.35 -26.30
CA GLU A 4 17.84 5.17 -25.48
C GLU A 4 17.60 6.47 -24.73
N GLU A 5 16.53 7.17 -25.11
CA GLU A 5 15.97 8.31 -24.42
C GLU A 5 15.68 7.89 -22.98
N GLN A 6 16.60 8.19 -22.05
CA GLN A 6 16.33 8.03 -20.63
C GLN A 6 15.29 9.08 -20.25
N GLU A 7 14.03 8.67 -20.30
CA GLU A 7 12.92 9.48 -19.82
C GLU A 7 13.20 9.91 -18.38
N GLN A 8 13.25 11.21 -18.17
CA GLN A 8 13.55 11.79 -16.86
C GLN A 8 12.37 11.46 -15.93
N VAL A 9 12.52 10.41 -15.11
CA VAL A 9 11.49 9.98 -14.16
C VAL A 9 11.23 11.12 -13.17
N THR A 10 10.11 11.80 -13.34
CA THR A 10 9.68 12.86 -12.43
C THR A 10 9.08 12.23 -11.16
N ARG A 11 9.41 12.78 -9.99
CA ARG A 11 8.88 12.31 -8.71
C ARG A 11 7.37 12.55 -8.66
N ALA A 12 6.61 11.53 -8.25
CA ALA A 12 5.17 11.66 -8.02
C ALA A 12 4.87 12.61 -6.85
N GLU A 13 3.72 13.29 -6.91
CA GLU A 13 3.24 14.14 -5.81
C GLU A 13 2.84 13.28 -4.60
N GLU A 14 3.36 13.61 -3.42
CA GLU A 14 2.97 12.95 -2.17
C GLU A 14 1.58 13.42 -1.71
N ALA A 15 0.82 12.51 -1.11
CA ALA A 15 -0.45 12.86 -0.50
C ALA A 15 -0.25 13.83 0.69
N PRO A 16 -1.20 14.75 0.96
CA PRO A 16 -1.19 15.50 2.20
C PRO A 16 -1.18 14.58 3.42
N PRO A 17 -0.58 14.98 4.55
CA PRO A 17 -0.69 14.24 5.81
C PRO A 17 -2.13 13.90 6.17
N TYR A 18 -2.38 12.70 6.71
CA TYR A 18 -3.74 12.21 6.98
C TYR A 18 -4.57 13.17 7.85
N ASN A 19 -3.96 13.74 8.89
CA ASN A 19 -4.61 14.69 9.80
C ASN A 19 -4.98 16.04 9.15
N GLN A 20 -4.54 16.29 7.92
CA GLN A 20 -4.89 17.46 7.12
C GLN A 20 -5.97 17.17 6.08
N LEU A 21 -6.42 15.92 5.94
CA LEU A 21 -7.51 15.56 5.05
C LEU A 21 -8.87 16.01 5.62
N SER A 22 -9.77 16.42 4.74
CA SER A 22 -11.18 16.63 5.10
C SER A 22 -11.87 15.31 5.39
N ALA A 23 -12.97 15.33 6.15
CA ALA A 23 -13.76 14.13 6.47
C ALA A 23 -14.24 13.37 5.21
N GLU A 24 -14.50 14.09 4.11
CA GLU A 24 -14.86 13.48 2.83
C GLU A 24 -13.69 12.75 2.17
N LYS A 25 -12.46 13.23 2.34
CA LYS A 25 -11.25 12.61 1.78
C LYS A 25 -10.76 11.45 2.64
N THR A 26 -10.91 11.52 3.96
CA THR A 26 -10.51 10.44 4.87
C THR A 26 -11.24 9.13 4.61
N ARG A 27 -12.45 9.17 4.01
CA ARG A 27 -13.19 7.97 3.60
C ARG A 27 -12.49 7.16 2.50
N TYR A 28 -11.53 7.77 1.82
CA TYR A 28 -10.72 7.20 0.75
C TYR A 28 -9.26 6.99 1.16
N ALA A 29 -8.95 7.13 2.45
CA ALA A 29 -7.63 6.92 2.99
C ALA A 29 -7.45 5.48 3.47
N LEU A 30 -6.38 4.84 2.99
CA LEU A 30 -5.94 3.53 3.43
C LEU A 30 -4.49 3.59 3.92
N PHE A 31 -4.25 2.86 5.00
CA PHE A 31 -2.93 2.64 5.56
C PHE A 31 -2.50 1.22 5.27
N THR A 32 -1.26 1.05 4.82
CA THR A 32 -0.68 -0.25 4.52
C THR A 32 0.47 -0.55 5.45
N ASP A 33 0.65 -1.82 5.76
CA ASP A 33 1.79 -2.33 6.53
C ASP A 33 2.16 -3.72 6.00
N GLY A 34 3.45 -3.95 5.82
CA GLY A 34 4.03 -5.19 5.33
C GLY A 34 5.15 -5.70 6.26
N SER A 35 4.92 -6.84 6.88
CA SER A 35 5.94 -7.46 7.74
C SER A 35 6.41 -8.80 7.20
N CYS A 36 7.65 -9.16 7.55
CA CYS A 36 8.22 -10.46 7.23
C CYS A 36 8.98 -11.01 8.45
N ARG A 37 8.80 -12.30 8.75
CA ARG A 37 9.42 -12.95 9.90
C ARG A 37 9.83 -14.39 9.59
N VAL A 38 10.99 -14.79 10.10
CA VAL A 38 11.43 -16.19 10.11
C VAL A 38 10.70 -16.94 11.22
N ILE A 39 10.01 -18.02 10.87
CA ILE A 39 9.34 -18.94 11.79
C ILE A 39 9.94 -20.33 11.57
N GLY A 40 10.74 -20.79 12.54
CA GLY A 40 11.54 -22.00 12.38
C GLY A 40 12.60 -21.82 11.30
N MET A 41 12.56 -22.65 10.27
CA MET A 41 13.45 -22.55 9.10
C MET A 41 12.81 -21.83 7.90
N ASN A 42 11.56 -21.37 8.04
CA ASN A 42 10.78 -20.81 6.94
C ASN A 42 10.61 -19.30 7.11
N GLN A 43 10.74 -18.54 6.02
CA GLN A 43 10.39 -17.13 5.97
C GLN A 43 8.89 -16.99 5.65
N LYS A 44 8.18 -16.11 6.35
CA LYS A 44 6.77 -15.78 6.05
C LYS A 44 6.57 -14.28 6.01
N TRP A 45 5.69 -13.83 5.13
CA TRP A 45 5.30 -12.43 5.01
C TRP A 45 3.82 -12.25 5.34
N LYS A 46 3.46 -11.05 5.81
CA LYS A 46 2.10 -10.60 6.08
C LYS A 46 1.92 -9.18 5.56
N ALA A 47 0.83 -8.95 4.87
CA ALA A 47 0.46 -7.67 4.32
C ALA A 47 -0.92 -7.30 4.84
N ALA A 48 -1.08 -6.06 5.31
CA ALA A 48 -2.31 -5.59 5.90
C ALA A 48 -2.70 -4.21 5.34
N VAL A 49 -4.01 -3.98 5.26
CA VAL A 49 -4.61 -2.70 4.88
C VAL A 49 -5.63 -2.33 5.94
N TRP A 50 -5.64 -1.05 6.33
CA TRP A 50 -6.56 -0.53 7.32
C TRP A 50 -7.16 0.82 6.91
N SER A 51 -8.46 1.01 7.19
CA SER A 51 -9.16 2.29 7.06
C SER A 51 -9.64 2.81 8.42
N PRO A 52 -9.18 3.99 8.88
CA PRO A 52 -9.62 4.56 10.16
C PRO A 52 -11.12 4.85 10.21
N THR A 53 -11.67 5.38 9.11
CA THR A 53 -13.07 5.81 9.06
C THR A 53 -14.03 4.67 8.78
N GLN A 54 -13.60 3.65 8.04
CA GLN A 54 -14.45 2.52 7.70
C GLN A 54 -14.34 1.37 8.70
N GLN A 55 -13.35 1.42 9.61
CA GLN A 55 -13.01 0.31 10.53
C GLN A 55 -12.81 -1.03 9.81
N VAL A 56 -12.44 -0.97 8.53
CA VAL A 56 -12.14 -2.14 7.71
C VAL A 56 -10.66 -2.45 7.85
N ALA A 57 -10.35 -3.70 8.16
CA ALA A 57 -9.01 -4.27 8.09
C ALA A 57 -9.05 -5.52 7.21
N GLN A 58 -8.12 -5.62 6.26
CA GLN A 58 -7.91 -6.85 5.49
C GLN A 58 -6.43 -7.21 5.56
N ALA A 59 -6.13 -8.51 5.64
CA ALA A 59 -4.75 -8.99 5.65
C ALA A 59 -4.61 -10.25 4.81
N THR A 60 -3.42 -10.47 4.27
CA THR A 60 -3.04 -11.68 3.56
C THR A 60 -1.60 -12.07 3.94
N GLU A 61 -1.30 -13.35 3.86
CA GLU A 61 0.00 -13.90 4.24
C GLU A 61 0.49 -14.92 3.22
N GLY A 62 1.79 -15.16 3.21
CA GLY A 62 2.39 -16.16 2.35
C GLY A 62 3.75 -16.62 2.85
N GLU A 63 4.26 -17.67 2.20
CA GLU A 63 5.59 -18.21 2.48
C GLU A 63 6.65 -17.58 1.56
N GLY A 64 7.90 -17.63 2.00
CA GLY A 64 9.02 -16.95 1.34
C GLY A 64 8.94 -15.43 1.52
N GLY A 65 9.60 -14.66 0.65
CA GLY A 65 9.41 -13.20 0.56
C GLY A 65 10.18 -12.35 1.56
N SER A 66 10.28 -11.05 1.27
CA SER A 66 10.88 -10.02 2.15
C SER A 66 9.79 -9.10 2.72
N SER A 67 10.16 -8.22 3.65
CA SER A 67 9.25 -7.17 4.10
C SER A 67 8.85 -6.25 2.94
N GLN A 68 9.77 -5.91 2.01
CA GLN A 68 9.42 -5.11 0.84
C GLN A 68 8.38 -5.81 -0.07
N LEU A 69 8.44 -7.14 -0.20
CA LEU A 69 7.38 -7.86 -0.90
C LEU A 69 6.04 -7.76 -0.17
N ALA A 70 6.06 -7.85 1.16
CA ALA A 70 4.87 -7.70 2.00
C ALA A 70 4.23 -6.31 1.80
N GLU A 71 5.04 -5.25 1.76
CA GLU A 71 4.59 -3.88 1.50
C GLU A 71 3.90 -3.77 0.13
N LEU A 72 4.52 -4.31 -0.92
CA LEU A 72 3.91 -4.33 -2.26
C LEU A 72 2.60 -5.12 -2.30
N LYS A 73 2.48 -6.20 -1.52
CA LYS A 73 1.23 -6.95 -1.37
C LYS A 73 0.17 -6.15 -0.63
N ALA A 74 0.54 -5.32 0.33
CA ALA A 74 -0.37 -4.44 1.04
C ALA A 74 -0.89 -3.32 0.10
N VAL A 75 -0.01 -2.74 -0.72
CA VAL A 75 -0.38 -1.79 -1.78
C VAL A 75 -1.35 -2.41 -2.78
N GLN A 76 -1.06 -3.61 -3.29
CA GLN A 76 -1.97 -4.32 -4.21
C GLN A 76 -3.35 -4.49 -3.57
N LEU A 77 -3.38 -4.93 -2.32
CA LEU A 77 -4.63 -5.13 -1.60
C LEU A 77 -5.44 -3.81 -1.44
N ALA A 78 -4.77 -2.68 -1.21
CA ALA A 78 -5.41 -1.38 -1.13
C ALA A 78 -5.99 -0.94 -2.49
N LEU A 79 -5.29 -1.22 -3.59
CA LEU A 79 -5.77 -0.95 -4.94
C LEU A 79 -7.00 -1.80 -5.28
N ASP A 80 -6.98 -3.09 -4.94
CA ASP A 80 -8.12 -3.99 -5.16
C ASP A 80 -9.39 -3.51 -4.42
N ILE A 81 -9.22 -3.00 -3.19
CA ILE A 81 -10.32 -2.40 -2.41
C ILE A 81 -10.84 -1.15 -3.11
N ALA A 82 -9.97 -0.22 -3.49
CA ALA A 82 -10.37 1.02 -4.16
C ALA A 82 -11.10 0.74 -5.48
N GLU A 83 -10.64 -0.25 -6.26
CA GLU A 83 -11.30 -0.67 -7.50
C GLU A 83 -12.68 -1.30 -7.24
N ARG A 84 -12.78 -2.26 -6.31
CA ARG A 84 -14.04 -2.93 -5.96
C ARG A 84 -15.10 -1.95 -5.45
N GLU A 85 -14.69 -1.01 -4.61
CA GLU A 85 -15.56 0.02 -4.04
C GLU A 85 -15.78 1.19 -5.01
N LYS A 86 -15.17 1.15 -6.20
CA LYS A 86 -15.26 2.19 -7.25
C LYS A 86 -14.89 3.58 -6.72
N TRP A 87 -13.82 3.66 -5.95
CA TRP A 87 -13.37 4.93 -5.38
C TRP A 87 -12.82 5.84 -6.48
N PRO A 88 -13.25 7.12 -6.52
CA PRO A 88 -12.76 8.08 -7.50
C PRO A 88 -11.31 8.51 -7.23
N LYS A 89 -10.81 8.28 -6.01
CA LYS A 89 -9.44 8.60 -5.59
C LYS A 89 -9.06 7.70 -4.42
N LEU A 90 -7.78 7.36 -4.32
CA LEU A 90 -7.18 6.66 -3.18
C LEU A 90 -6.08 7.54 -2.57
N TYR A 91 -6.11 7.72 -1.25
CA TYR A 91 -4.99 8.28 -0.49
C TYR A 91 -4.32 7.13 0.25
N LEU A 92 -3.09 6.78 -0.17
CA LEU A 92 -2.38 5.63 0.35
C LEU A 92 -1.23 6.10 1.25
N TYR A 93 -1.14 5.53 2.44
CA TYR A 93 -0.07 5.81 3.41
C TYR A 93 0.68 4.50 3.71
N THR A 94 1.99 4.52 3.50
CA THR A 94 2.93 3.42 3.74
C THR A 94 4.13 3.93 4.54
N ASP A 95 4.74 3.06 5.32
CA ASP A 95 5.93 3.31 6.14
C ASP A 95 7.22 2.71 5.55
N SER A 96 7.15 2.18 4.32
CA SER A 96 8.29 1.60 3.57
C SER A 96 9.25 2.63 2.96
#